data_AF-A0A448S5Y6-F1
#
_entry.id   AF-A0A448S5Y6-F1
#
_cell.length_a   1.000
_cell.length_b   1.000
_cell.length_c   1.000
_cell.angle_alpha   90.00
_cell.angle_beta   90.00
_cell.angle_gamma   90.00
#
_symmetry.space_group_name_H-M   'P 1'
#
loop_
_entity.id
_entity.type
_entity.pdbx_description
1 polymer ?
#
loop_
_entity_poly.entity_id
_entity_poly.type
_entity_poly.pdbx_seq_one_letter_code
_entity_poly.pdbx_strand_id
1 'polypeptide(L)'
;MRILRRIEALRPSIHVLHRAEVCKLQVAEHETIIKIEVNMIGRGLLGEQVIMQLCGSAQEEFDSFCAMPIVSVAQLYGGKLCAALDRQHPRDLFDVKLLLEAEGFTKEIKRGLILGLVSSNRPTYEMLDPHLQDQRIAFENQFEDMSTIKFSYEDYEATRATLIETVKTSLTEDDKAFLLSLNRLEPDWTIYDYQSFPSVRWKMLNLEKFKKENPEAWHEQLEKLQTVLEGIRLITQRL
;
A
#
# COMPACT_ATOMS: atom_id res chain seq x y z
N MET A 1 10.63 21.69 17.91
CA MET A 1 12.05 21.79 18.30
C MET A 1 12.53 20.82 19.39
N ARG A 2 11.67 20.23 20.24
CA ARG A 2 12.10 19.27 21.30
C ARG A 2 12.76 17.99 20.78
N ILE A 3 12.22 17.40 19.71
CA ILE A 3 12.75 16.15 19.12
C ILE A 3 14.10 16.39 18.44
N LEU A 4 14.22 17.48 17.67
CA LEU A 4 15.46 17.88 17.02
C LEU A 4 16.63 18.00 18.01
N ARG A 5 16.43 18.75 19.11
CA ARG A 5 17.46 18.88 20.17
C ARG A 5 17.84 17.55 20.80
N ARG A 6 16.89 16.62 20.95
CA ARG A 6 17.18 15.29 21.51
C ARG A 6 18.03 14.45 20.56
N ILE A 7 17.79 14.54 19.24
CA ILE A 7 18.56 13.82 18.22
C ILE A 7 19.97 14.38 18.13
N GLU A 8 20.12 15.70 18.04
CA GLU A 8 21.44 16.36 17.97
C GLU A 8 22.26 16.18 19.26
N ALA A 9 21.60 16.01 20.41
CA ALA A 9 22.27 15.71 21.67
C ALA A 9 22.85 14.30 21.74
N LEU A 10 22.47 13.37 20.85
CA LEU A 10 23.03 12.02 20.85
C LEU A 10 24.52 12.06 20.48
N ARG A 11 24.87 12.77 19.41
CA ARG A 11 26.24 12.93 18.92
C ARG A 11 26.39 14.27 18.18
N PRO A 12 27.48 15.05 18.40
CA PRO A 12 27.69 16.35 17.74
C PRO A 12 27.81 16.29 16.21
N SER A 13 28.16 15.12 15.65
CA SER A 13 28.27 14.85 14.21
C SER A 13 26.92 14.72 13.50
N ILE A 14 25.82 14.62 14.24
CA ILE A 14 24.49 14.44 13.68
C ILE A 14 23.92 15.80 13.25
N HIS A 15 23.47 15.88 12.00
CA HIS A 15 22.77 17.03 11.46
C HIS A 15 21.33 16.68 11.14
N VAL A 16 20.39 17.51 11.59
CA VAL A 16 18.96 17.30 11.39
C VAL A 16 18.38 18.37 10.46
N LEU A 17 17.91 17.96 9.28
CA LEU A 17 17.15 18.82 8.38
C LEU A 17 15.65 18.52 8.51
N HIS A 18 14.90 19.49 9.03
CA HIS A 18 13.43 19.42 9.13
C HIS A 18 12.77 20.12 7.95
N ARG A 19 12.09 19.34 7.10
CA ARG A 19 11.30 19.80 5.96
C ARG A 19 9.81 19.78 6.32
N ALA A 20 9.38 20.82 7.02
CA ALA A 20 8.05 20.90 7.63
C ALA A 20 6.92 20.86 6.59
N GLU A 21 7.13 21.48 5.44
CA GLU A 21 6.18 21.60 4.34
C GLU A 21 5.79 20.26 3.71
N VAL A 22 6.67 19.26 3.79
CA VAL A 22 6.43 17.88 3.32
C VAL A 22 6.41 16.87 4.46
N CYS A 23 6.44 17.33 5.72
CA CYS A 23 6.45 16.49 6.91
C CYS A 23 7.56 15.42 6.92
N LYS A 24 8.76 15.81 6.48
CA LYS A 24 9.95 14.93 6.45
C LYS A 24 11.04 15.43 7.39
N LEU A 25 11.75 14.48 7.99
CA LEU A 25 12.97 14.73 8.75
C LEU A 25 14.11 13.94 8.11
N GLN A 26 15.24 14.60 7.86
CA GLN A 26 16.46 13.92 7.41
C GLN A 26 17.49 14.05 8.52
N VAL A 27 17.99 12.91 9.00
CA VAL A 27 19.06 12.83 9.99
C VAL A 27 20.29 12.32 9.27
N ALA A 28 21.31 13.16 9.16
CA ALA A 28 22.54 12.86 8.45
C ALA A 28 23.71 12.77 9.42
N GLU A 29 24.57 11.78 9.22
CA GLU A 29 25.83 11.62 9.93
C GLU A 29 26.85 10.96 8.99
N HIS A 30 27.97 11.62 8.72
CA HIS A 30 28.95 11.21 7.70
C HIS A 30 28.28 10.94 6.34
N GLU A 31 28.44 9.75 5.76
CA GLU A 31 27.83 9.34 4.48
C GLU A 31 26.43 8.71 4.65
N THR A 32 25.93 8.59 5.87
CA THR A 32 24.62 7.97 6.17
C THR A 32 23.53 9.02 6.30
N ILE A 33 22.40 8.77 5.65
CA ILE A 33 21.19 9.61 5.74
C ILE A 33 19.99 8.75 6.10
N ILE A 34 19.38 9.01 7.25
CA ILE A 34 18.12 8.42 7.67
C ILE A 34 16.99 9.38 7.32
N LYS A 35 16.04 8.93 6.49
CA LYS A 35 14.83 9.68 6.12
C LYS A 35 13.65 9.19 6.96
N ILE A 36 13.02 10.09 7.69
CA ILE A 36 11.80 9.84 8.47
C ILE A 36 10.67 10.62 7.81
N GLU A 37 9.63 9.91 7.40
CA GLU A 37 8.48 10.47 6.68
C GLU A 37 7.20 10.20 7.46
N VAL A 38 6.32 11.18 7.54
CA VAL A 38 5.01 11.02 8.20
C VAL A 38 3.91 11.09 7.15
N ASN A 39 3.04 10.08 7.13
CA ASN A 39 1.86 10.11 6.28
C ASN A 39 0.78 11.04 6.86
N MET A 40 0.41 12.08 6.12
CA MET A 40 -0.59 13.07 6.54
C MET A 40 -2.04 12.64 6.28
N ILE A 41 -2.25 11.71 5.35
CA ILE A 41 -3.58 11.30 4.88
C ILE A 41 -3.92 9.90 5.39
N GLY A 42 -3.03 8.93 5.15
CA GLY A 42 -3.16 7.54 5.61
C GLY A 42 -2.90 7.37 7.10
N ARG A 43 -3.69 8.07 7.92
CA ARG A 43 -3.64 8.02 9.40
C ARG A 43 -4.77 7.16 9.93
N GLY A 44 -4.62 6.69 11.17
CA GLY A 44 -5.56 5.79 11.84
C GLY A 44 -5.01 4.36 11.92
N LEU A 45 -5.58 3.58 12.84
CA LEU A 45 -5.21 2.18 13.07
C LEU A 45 -6.41 1.29 12.71
N LEU A 46 -6.16 0.29 11.87
CA LEU A 46 -7.10 -0.80 11.65
C LEU A 46 -6.86 -1.86 12.72
N GLY A 47 -7.62 -1.78 13.82
CA GLY A 47 -7.39 -2.60 15.01
C GLY A 47 -6.37 -1.96 15.95
N GLU A 48 -5.74 -2.77 16.79
CA GLU A 48 -4.73 -2.32 17.75
C GLU A 48 -3.32 -2.35 17.17
N GLN A 49 -2.44 -1.52 17.72
CA GLN A 49 -1.01 -1.60 17.43
C GLN A 49 -0.41 -2.89 18.03
N VAL A 50 0.58 -3.46 17.36
CA VAL A 50 1.31 -4.64 17.84
C VAL A 50 2.74 -4.24 18.16
N ILE A 51 3.26 -4.67 19.31
CA ILE A 51 4.69 -4.51 19.61
C ILE A 51 5.45 -5.60 18.87
N MET A 52 6.29 -5.21 17.92
CA MET A 52 7.18 -6.15 17.23
C MET A 52 8.64 -5.89 17.60
N GLN A 53 9.36 -6.99 17.78
CA GLN A 53 10.80 -6.99 17.97
C GLN A 53 11.50 -6.93 16.61
N LEU A 54 12.70 -6.35 16.58
CA LEU A 54 13.62 -6.43 15.46
C LEU A 54 13.84 -7.91 15.08
N CYS A 55 13.95 -8.24 13.80
CA CYS A 55 14.18 -9.63 13.39
C CYS A 55 15.52 -10.16 13.93
N GLY A 56 15.61 -11.47 14.21
CA GLY A 56 16.79 -12.08 14.81
C GLY A 56 18.07 -11.80 14.04
N SER A 57 18.03 -11.88 12.70
CA SER A 57 19.19 -11.59 11.85
C SER A 57 19.74 -10.18 12.05
N ALA A 58 18.88 -9.17 12.16
CA ALA A 58 19.31 -7.79 12.40
C ALA A 58 19.77 -7.57 13.85
N GLN A 59 19.18 -8.28 14.82
CA GLN A 59 19.68 -8.24 16.19
C GLN A 59 21.10 -8.81 16.29
N GLU A 60 21.36 -9.94 15.62
CA GLU A 60 22.67 -10.59 15.58
C GLU A 60 23.71 -9.75 14.82
N GLU A 61 23.34 -9.20 13.66
CA GLU A 61 24.27 -8.42 12.83
C GLU A 61 24.66 -7.08 13.47
N PHE A 62 23.71 -6.40 14.10
CA PHE A 62 23.92 -5.06 14.66
C PHE A 62 24.13 -5.06 16.19
N ASP A 63 24.15 -6.23 16.83
CA ASP A 63 24.24 -6.41 18.29
C ASP A 63 23.28 -5.48 19.05
N SER A 64 22.02 -5.43 18.59
CA SER A 64 21.06 -4.43 19.04
C SER A 64 19.65 -5.00 19.15
N PHE A 65 19.01 -4.76 20.29
CA PHE A 65 17.60 -5.06 20.50
C PHE A 65 16.75 -3.81 20.30
N CYS A 66 15.68 -3.92 19.52
CA CYS A 66 14.67 -2.90 19.40
C CYS A 66 13.29 -3.54 19.39
N ALA A 67 12.33 -2.95 20.12
CA ALA A 67 10.93 -3.29 20.03
C ALA A 67 10.12 -2.00 19.88
N MET A 68 9.19 -1.98 18.94
CA MET A 68 8.41 -0.78 18.63
C MET A 68 6.96 -1.13 18.30
N PRO A 69 6.02 -0.23 18.63
CA PRO A 69 4.65 -0.36 18.17
C PRO A 69 4.61 -0.19 16.65
N ILE A 70 3.98 -1.16 15.99
CA ILE A 70 3.69 -1.13 14.58
C ILE A 70 2.17 -1.24 14.37
N VAL A 71 1.73 -0.92 13.16
CA VAL A 71 0.34 -1.15 12.75
C VAL A 71 0.03 -2.67 12.75
N SER A 72 -1.25 -3.02 12.79
CA SER A 72 -1.70 -4.41 12.72
C SER A 72 -1.20 -5.11 11.44
N VAL A 73 -1.16 -6.45 11.48
CA VAL A 73 -0.82 -7.31 10.34
C VAL A 73 -1.74 -7.00 9.15
N ALA A 74 -3.03 -6.82 9.40
CA ALA A 74 -4.00 -6.35 8.41
C ALA A 74 -3.52 -5.10 7.67
N GLN A 75 -3.21 -4.04 8.41
CA GLN A 75 -2.86 -2.73 7.84
C GLN A 75 -1.49 -2.75 7.17
N LEU A 76 -0.51 -3.46 7.76
CA LEU A 76 0.83 -3.58 7.22
C LEU A 76 0.81 -4.26 5.84
N TYR A 77 0.32 -5.50 5.77
CA TYR A 77 0.34 -6.25 4.54
C TYR A 77 -0.72 -5.79 3.55
N GLY A 78 -1.90 -5.39 4.01
CA GLY A 78 -2.91 -4.77 3.15
C GLY A 78 -2.38 -3.52 2.43
N GLY A 79 -1.60 -2.69 3.13
CA GLY A 79 -0.91 -1.54 2.55
C GLY A 79 0.16 -1.94 1.54
N LYS A 80 0.97 -2.97 1.83
CA LYS A 80 1.98 -3.49 0.89
C LYS A 80 1.34 -4.02 -0.40
N LEU A 81 0.26 -4.80 -0.29
CA LEU A 81 -0.47 -5.31 -1.46
C LEU A 81 -1.07 -4.17 -2.29
N CYS A 82 -1.68 -3.18 -1.64
CA CYS A 82 -2.21 -2.00 -2.31
C CYS A 82 -1.10 -1.24 -3.07
N ALA A 83 0.08 -1.07 -2.46
CA ALA A 83 1.20 -0.41 -3.09
C ALA A 83 1.78 -1.21 -4.28
N ALA A 84 1.85 -2.54 -4.17
CA ALA A 84 2.28 -3.44 -5.24
C ALA A 84 1.34 -3.38 -6.44
N LEU A 85 0.02 -3.38 -6.21
CA LEU A 85 -0.98 -3.26 -7.28
C LEU A 85 -0.90 -1.92 -8.02
N ASP A 86 -0.64 -0.83 -7.29
CA ASP A 86 -0.57 0.51 -7.86
C ASP A 86 0.73 0.75 -8.63
N ARG A 87 1.87 0.61 -7.94
CA ARG A 87 3.19 1.02 -8.44
C ARG A 87 3.90 -0.09 -9.20
N GLN A 88 3.57 -1.35 -8.95
CA GLN A 88 4.24 -2.53 -9.49
C GLN A 88 5.78 -2.48 -9.33
N HIS A 89 6.30 -1.80 -8.31
CA HIS A 89 7.74 -1.68 -8.14
C HIS A 89 8.33 -3.02 -7.67
N PRO A 90 9.52 -3.45 -8.17
CA PRO A 90 10.13 -4.73 -7.81
C PRO A 90 10.21 -5.01 -6.30
N ARG A 91 10.58 -4.02 -5.49
CA ARG A 91 10.59 -4.11 -4.02
C ARG A 91 9.25 -4.46 -3.40
N ASP A 92 8.15 -3.88 -3.90
CA ASP A 92 6.82 -4.18 -3.38
C ASP A 92 6.41 -5.61 -3.75
N LEU A 93 6.73 -6.06 -4.97
CA LEU A 93 6.43 -7.42 -5.40
C LEU A 93 7.30 -8.46 -4.68
N PHE A 94 8.55 -8.13 -4.37
CA PHE A 94 9.40 -8.96 -3.53
C PHE A 94 8.79 -9.15 -2.13
N ASP A 95 8.33 -8.07 -1.51
CA ASP A 95 7.59 -8.13 -0.24
C ASP A 95 6.32 -8.99 -0.33
N VAL A 96 5.60 -8.92 -1.45
CA VAL A 96 4.41 -9.75 -1.71
C VAL A 96 4.78 -11.22 -1.87
N LYS A 97 5.87 -11.55 -2.58
CA LYS A 97 6.36 -12.93 -2.69
C LYS A 97 6.60 -13.52 -1.30
N LEU A 98 7.37 -12.81 -0.48
CA LEU A 98 7.68 -13.26 0.88
C LEU A 98 6.42 -13.43 1.74
N LEU A 99 5.46 -12.50 1.62
CA LEU A 99 4.17 -12.63 2.29
C LEU A 99 3.43 -13.90 1.86
N LEU A 100 3.29 -14.12 0.55
CA LEU A 100 2.53 -15.25 0.00
C LEU A 100 3.15 -16.60 0.34
N GLU A 101 4.49 -16.67 0.42
CA GLU A 101 5.22 -17.89 0.80
C GLU A 101 5.15 -18.19 2.30
N ALA A 102 5.08 -17.17 3.15
CA ALA A 102 5.09 -17.34 4.61
C ALA A 102 3.67 -17.43 5.22
N GLU A 103 2.90 -16.35 5.12
CA GLU A 103 1.58 -16.22 5.78
C GLU A 103 0.42 -16.50 4.81
N GLY A 104 0.65 -16.28 3.51
CA GLY A 104 -0.39 -16.34 2.50
C GLY A 104 -1.35 -15.14 2.54
N PHE A 105 -2.42 -15.21 1.74
CA PHE A 105 -3.44 -14.18 1.70
C PHE A 105 -4.62 -14.51 2.62
N THR A 106 -4.61 -13.96 3.83
CA THR A 106 -5.61 -14.26 4.87
C THR A 106 -6.81 -13.29 4.81
N LYS A 107 -7.91 -13.66 5.50
CA LYS A 107 -9.06 -12.76 5.67
C LYS A 107 -8.68 -11.44 6.34
N GLU A 108 -7.75 -11.48 7.30
CA GLU A 108 -7.27 -10.29 8.00
C GLU A 108 -6.52 -9.35 7.04
N ILE A 109 -5.61 -9.89 6.24
CA ILE A 109 -4.87 -9.12 5.23
C ILE A 109 -5.82 -8.54 4.17
N LYS A 110 -6.84 -9.31 3.76
CA LYS A 110 -7.89 -8.83 2.86
C LYS A 110 -8.58 -7.58 3.41
N ARG A 111 -8.95 -7.55 4.71
CA ARG A 111 -9.57 -6.35 5.32
C ARG A 111 -8.68 -5.11 5.18
N GLY A 112 -7.38 -5.26 5.41
CA GLY A 112 -6.42 -4.18 5.21
C GLY A 112 -6.24 -3.76 3.76
N LEU A 113 -6.28 -4.72 2.81
CA LEU A 113 -6.28 -4.43 1.39
C LEU A 113 -7.53 -3.61 0.99
N ILE A 114 -8.72 -4.00 1.45
CA ILE A 114 -9.95 -3.23 1.19
C ILE A 114 -9.81 -1.80 1.71
N LEU A 115 -9.31 -1.61 2.93
CA LEU A 115 -9.02 -0.27 3.47
C LEU A 115 -8.05 0.52 2.56
N GLY A 116 -7.01 -0.13 2.04
CA GLY A 116 -6.07 0.45 1.09
C GLY A 116 -6.75 0.88 -0.22
N LEU A 117 -7.57 0.01 -0.81
CA LEU A 117 -8.31 0.28 -2.05
C LEU A 117 -9.24 1.49 -1.91
N VAL A 118 -9.95 1.60 -0.78
CA VAL A 118 -10.87 2.73 -0.52
C VAL A 118 -10.17 3.97 0.05
N SER A 119 -8.85 3.90 0.24
CA SER A 119 -7.98 5.02 0.62
C SER A 119 -7.13 5.54 -0.53
N SER A 120 -7.01 4.78 -1.62
CA SER A 120 -6.15 5.11 -2.76
C SER A 120 -6.76 6.21 -3.63
N ASN A 121 -5.92 7.12 -4.13
CA ASN A 121 -6.36 8.10 -5.13
C ASN A 121 -6.60 7.46 -6.50
N ARG A 122 -6.04 6.28 -6.77
CA ARG A 122 -6.24 5.56 -8.03
C ARG A 122 -7.68 5.03 -8.14
N PRO A 123 -8.29 5.01 -9.33
CA PRO A 123 -9.60 4.37 -9.50
C PRO A 123 -9.56 2.90 -9.08
N THR A 124 -10.58 2.45 -8.34
CA THR A 124 -10.59 1.10 -7.76
C THR A 124 -10.51 0.01 -8.85
N TYR A 125 -11.13 0.23 -10.02
CA TYR A 125 -11.06 -0.74 -11.12
C TYR A 125 -9.63 -0.94 -11.64
N GLU A 126 -8.80 0.12 -11.68
CA GLU A 126 -7.39 0.00 -12.10
C GLU A 126 -6.52 -0.69 -11.05
N MET A 127 -6.90 -0.63 -9.78
CA MET A 127 -6.20 -1.36 -8.72
C MET A 127 -6.49 -2.86 -8.81
N LEU A 128 -7.72 -3.21 -9.18
CA LEU A 128 -8.18 -4.60 -9.32
C LEU A 128 -7.82 -5.22 -10.67
N ASP A 129 -7.74 -4.41 -11.73
CA ASP A 129 -7.32 -4.82 -13.07
C ASP A 129 -6.23 -3.88 -13.61
N PRO A 130 -5.00 -3.95 -13.05
CA PRO A 130 -3.94 -3.01 -13.38
C PRO A 130 -3.35 -3.25 -14.76
N HIS A 131 -3.04 -2.17 -15.46
CA HIS A 131 -2.19 -2.22 -16.65
C HIS A 131 -0.79 -2.70 -16.26
N LEU A 132 -0.32 -3.80 -16.84
CA LEU A 132 0.99 -4.38 -16.52
C LEU A 132 2.13 -3.47 -17.01
N GLN A 133 3.01 -3.08 -16.09
CA GLN A 133 4.16 -2.24 -16.39
C GLN A 133 5.41 -3.08 -16.64
N ASP A 134 6.23 -2.69 -17.62
CA ASP A 134 7.59 -3.20 -17.73
C ASP A 134 8.48 -2.46 -16.72
N GLN A 135 9.05 -3.20 -15.78
CA GLN A 135 9.84 -2.69 -14.67
C GLN A 135 11.29 -3.21 -14.72
N ARG A 136 11.76 -3.76 -15.85
CA ARG A 136 13.13 -4.30 -15.98
C ARG A 136 14.20 -3.27 -15.59
N ILE A 137 14.07 -2.03 -16.06
CA ILE A 137 15.00 -0.94 -15.73
C ILE A 137 15.03 -0.65 -14.23
N ALA A 138 13.87 -0.62 -13.57
CA ALA A 138 13.81 -0.39 -12.12
C ALA A 138 14.34 -1.61 -11.35
N PHE A 139 14.12 -2.82 -11.88
CA PHE A 139 14.60 -4.06 -11.32
C PHE A 139 16.13 -4.10 -11.29
N GLU A 140 16.77 -3.89 -12.44
CA GLU A 140 18.24 -3.86 -12.59
C GLU A 140 18.87 -2.74 -11.75
N ASN A 141 18.35 -1.50 -11.85
CA ASN A 141 19.02 -0.35 -11.24
C ASN A 141 18.67 -0.10 -9.77
N GLN A 142 17.57 -0.66 -9.27
CA GLN A 142 17.02 -0.30 -7.95
C GLN A 142 16.65 -1.50 -7.08
N PHE A 143 16.81 -2.74 -7.54
CA PHE A 143 16.44 -3.92 -6.77
C PHE A 143 17.46 -5.07 -6.79
N GLU A 144 18.11 -5.37 -7.92
CA GLU A 144 18.93 -6.59 -8.11
C GLU A 144 19.92 -6.88 -6.96
N ASP A 145 20.58 -5.84 -6.42
CA ASP A 145 21.55 -5.95 -5.32
C ASP A 145 20.97 -5.60 -3.94
N MET A 146 19.64 -5.44 -3.79
CA MET A 146 19.02 -5.03 -2.53
C MET A 146 18.81 -6.17 -1.52
N SER A 147 18.84 -7.43 -1.96
CA SER A 147 18.44 -8.58 -1.15
C SER A 147 19.38 -9.77 -1.37
N THR A 148 19.65 -10.51 -0.30
CA THR A 148 20.39 -11.78 -0.36
C THR A 148 19.50 -12.96 -0.79
N ILE A 149 18.18 -12.81 -0.71
CA ILE A 149 17.20 -13.79 -1.19
C ILE A 149 17.04 -13.59 -2.70
N LYS A 150 17.25 -14.68 -3.45
CA LYS A 150 17.08 -14.68 -4.90
C LYS A 150 15.64 -14.32 -5.29
N PHE A 151 15.53 -13.42 -6.24
CA PHE A 151 14.29 -13.02 -6.88
C PHE A 151 14.65 -12.57 -8.29
N SER A 152 14.22 -13.30 -9.31
CA SER A 152 14.47 -12.95 -10.71
C SER A 152 13.34 -12.07 -11.27
N TYR A 153 13.51 -11.55 -12.50
CA TYR A 153 12.43 -10.81 -13.14
C TYR A 153 11.25 -11.73 -13.51
N GLU A 154 11.50 -12.99 -13.81
CA GLU A 154 10.47 -14.01 -14.01
C GLU A 154 9.68 -14.25 -12.71
N ASP A 155 10.37 -14.31 -11.55
CA ASP A 155 9.71 -14.37 -10.24
C ASP A 155 8.84 -13.13 -9.99
N TYR A 156 9.33 -11.95 -10.38
CA TYR A 156 8.55 -10.70 -10.31
C TYR A 156 7.27 -10.76 -11.14
N GLU A 157 7.34 -11.22 -12.39
CA GLU A 157 6.16 -11.34 -13.26
C GLU A 157 5.17 -12.38 -12.73
N ALA A 158 5.68 -13.53 -12.28
CA ALA A 158 4.87 -14.59 -11.69
C ALA A 158 4.19 -14.15 -10.39
N THR A 159 4.91 -13.44 -9.52
CA THR A 159 4.37 -12.90 -8.26
C THR A 159 3.28 -11.88 -8.53
N ARG A 160 3.49 -10.98 -9.51
CA ARG A 160 2.47 -10.00 -9.90
C ARG A 160 1.21 -10.67 -10.43
N ALA A 161 1.34 -11.66 -11.31
CA ALA A 161 0.20 -12.40 -11.83
C ALA A 161 -0.56 -13.12 -10.69
N THR A 162 0.17 -13.76 -9.79
CA THR A 162 -0.39 -14.46 -8.62
C THR A 162 -1.12 -13.49 -7.70
N LEU A 163 -0.55 -12.31 -7.42
CA LEU A 163 -1.19 -11.28 -6.60
C LEU A 163 -2.53 -10.84 -7.19
N ILE A 164 -2.56 -10.49 -8.47
CA ILE A 164 -3.77 -10.01 -9.15
C ILE A 164 -4.86 -11.09 -9.09
N GLU A 165 -4.51 -12.33 -9.42
CA GLU A 165 -5.47 -13.45 -9.40
C GLU A 165 -5.97 -13.74 -7.98
N THR A 166 -5.07 -13.76 -7.00
CA THR A 166 -5.41 -14.00 -5.59
C THR A 166 -6.38 -12.95 -5.08
N VAL A 167 -6.13 -11.67 -5.38
CA VAL A 167 -7.02 -10.58 -4.98
C VAL A 167 -8.39 -10.76 -5.63
N LYS A 168 -8.45 -10.91 -6.97
CA LYS A 168 -9.72 -11.04 -7.70
C LYS A 168 -10.59 -12.19 -7.20
N THR A 169 -9.99 -13.37 -7.01
CA THR A 169 -10.71 -14.58 -6.59
C THR A 169 -11.12 -14.59 -5.11
N SER A 170 -10.46 -13.77 -4.28
CA SER A 170 -10.73 -13.70 -2.84
C SER A 170 -11.89 -12.79 -2.42
N LEU A 171 -12.35 -11.92 -3.33
CA LEU A 171 -13.41 -10.96 -3.04
C LEU A 171 -14.75 -11.69 -2.91
N THR A 172 -15.36 -11.55 -1.74
CA THR A 172 -16.73 -12.02 -1.47
C THR A 172 -17.75 -11.05 -2.05
N GLU A 173 -19.01 -11.47 -2.11
CA GLU A 173 -20.09 -10.59 -2.57
C GLU A 173 -20.23 -9.33 -1.69
N ASP A 174 -20.01 -9.44 -0.38
CA ASP A 174 -19.99 -8.29 0.52
C ASP A 174 -18.82 -7.34 0.21
N ASP A 175 -17.63 -7.87 -0.11
CA ASP A 175 -16.48 -7.04 -0.49
C ASP A 175 -16.77 -6.27 -1.78
N LYS A 176 -17.32 -6.96 -2.79
CA LYS A 176 -17.70 -6.37 -4.08
C LYS A 176 -18.77 -5.31 -3.90
N ALA A 177 -19.81 -5.60 -3.12
CA ALA A 177 -20.90 -4.67 -2.81
C ALA A 177 -20.39 -3.42 -2.09
N PHE A 178 -19.50 -3.58 -1.10
CA PHE A 178 -18.90 -2.44 -0.41
C PHE A 178 -18.07 -1.56 -1.35
N LEU A 179 -17.15 -2.15 -2.13
CA LEU A 179 -16.32 -1.39 -3.07
C LEU A 179 -17.16 -0.62 -4.10
N LEU A 180 -18.21 -1.25 -4.62
CA LEU A 180 -19.12 -0.63 -5.58
C LEU A 180 -19.95 0.49 -4.94
N SER A 181 -20.53 0.24 -3.76
CA SER A 181 -21.34 1.23 -3.02
C SER A 181 -20.53 2.48 -2.64
N LEU A 182 -19.26 2.31 -2.22
CA LEU A 182 -18.36 3.42 -1.93
C LEU A 182 -18.05 4.26 -3.17
N ASN A 183 -17.74 3.62 -4.30
CA ASN A 183 -17.49 4.36 -5.55
C ASN A 183 -18.77 5.02 -6.11
N ARG A 184 -19.95 4.53 -5.73
CA ARG A 184 -21.25 5.18 -5.99
C ARG A 184 -21.55 6.37 -5.07
N LEU A 185 -20.73 6.61 -4.05
CA LEU A 185 -20.92 7.59 -2.98
C LEU A 185 -22.05 7.24 -2.00
N GLU A 186 -22.41 5.96 -1.92
CA GLU A 186 -23.45 5.43 -1.03
C GLU A 186 -22.92 4.22 -0.23
N PRO A 187 -21.75 4.34 0.45
CA PRO A 187 -21.10 3.21 1.10
C PRO A 187 -21.97 2.58 2.20
N ASP A 188 -22.04 1.25 2.21
CA ASP A 188 -22.61 0.49 3.33
C ASP A 188 -21.55 0.25 4.42
N TRP A 189 -21.53 1.13 5.42
CA TRP A 189 -20.59 1.04 6.55
C TRP A 189 -20.84 -0.15 7.47
N THR A 190 -21.96 -0.88 7.32
CA THR A 190 -22.20 -2.11 8.11
C THR A 190 -21.31 -3.27 7.66
N ILE A 191 -20.83 -3.24 6.41
CA ILE A 191 -19.87 -4.21 5.87
C ILE A 191 -18.45 -3.89 6.39
N TYR A 192 -18.04 -2.62 6.21
CA TYR A 192 -16.73 -2.13 6.63
C TYR A 192 -16.85 -0.74 7.25
N ASP A 193 -16.66 -0.62 8.56
CA ASP A 193 -16.72 0.67 9.28
C ASP A 193 -15.42 1.48 9.12
N TYR A 194 -15.17 1.97 7.90
CA TYR A 194 -13.97 2.75 7.57
C TYR A 194 -14.21 4.26 7.47
N GLN A 195 -15.42 4.73 7.79
CA GLN A 195 -15.82 6.14 7.69
C GLN A 195 -14.98 7.11 8.55
N SER A 196 -14.32 6.58 9.59
CA SER A 196 -13.49 7.38 10.51
C SER A 196 -12.09 7.67 9.96
N PHE A 197 -11.63 6.91 8.96
CA PHE A 197 -10.29 7.05 8.41
C PHE A 197 -10.19 8.31 7.53
N PRO A 198 -9.22 9.21 7.80
CA PRO A 198 -9.04 10.42 7.01
C PRO A 198 -8.80 10.16 5.51
N SER A 199 -8.11 9.07 5.17
CA SER A 199 -7.86 8.67 3.78
C SER A 199 -9.14 8.25 3.05
N VAL A 200 -10.04 7.57 3.73
CA VAL A 200 -11.34 7.17 3.16
C VAL A 200 -12.22 8.40 2.94
N ARG A 201 -12.26 9.32 3.90
CA ARG A 201 -12.95 10.62 3.73
C ARG A 201 -12.38 11.42 2.57
N TRP A 202 -11.05 11.41 2.41
CA TRP A 202 -10.38 12.08 1.30
C TRP A 202 -10.76 11.45 -0.05
N LYS A 203 -10.82 10.12 -0.14
CA LYS A 203 -11.29 9.40 -1.33
C LYS A 203 -12.73 9.79 -1.68
N MET A 204 -13.62 9.79 -0.69
CA MET A 204 -15.03 10.17 -0.87
C MET A 204 -15.17 11.61 -1.40
N LEU A 205 -14.45 12.57 -0.80
CA LEU A 205 -14.45 13.96 -1.25
C LEU A 205 -13.98 14.10 -2.72
N ASN A 206 -12.92 13.38 -3.10
CA ASN A 206 -12.42 13.39 -4.47
C ASN A 206 -13.40 12.75 -5.45
N LEU A 207 -14.08 11.67 -5.05
CA LEU A 207 -15.12 11.03 -5.86
C LEU A 207 -16.35 11.93 -6.03
N GLU A 208 -16.80 12.63 -4.99
CA GLU A 208 -17.89 13.62 -5.06
C GLU A 208 -17.55 14.74 -6.04
N LYS A 209 -16.34 15.29 -5.92
CA LYS A 209 -15.83 16.31 -6.83
C LYS A 209 -15.77 15.77 -8.27
N PHE A 210 -15.21 14.58 -8.45
CA PHE A 210 -15.08 13.95 -9.78
C PHE A 210 -16.44 13.70 -10.43
N LYS A 211 -17.42 13.17 -9.71
CA LYS A 211 -18.80 12.98 -10.20
C LYS A 211 -19.43 14.31 -10.64
N LYS A 212 -19.19 15.39 -9.90
CA LYS A 212 -19.72 16.73 -10.22
C LYS A 212 -19.04 17.34 -11.44
N GLU A 213 -17.73 17.19 -11.57
CA GLU A 213 -16.93 17.79 -12.64
C GLU A 213 -17.01 17.00 -13.96
N ASN A 214 -17.11 15.66 -13.88
CA ASN A 214 -17.15 14.79 -15.04
C ASN A 214 -18.05 13.55 -14.79
N PRO A 215 -19.39 13.72 -14.83
CA PRO A 215 -20.33 12.64 -14.53
C PRO A 215 -20.26 11.47 -15.51
N GLU A 216 -19.96 11.71 -16.79
CA GLU A 216 -19.83 10.67 -17.81
C GLU A 216 -18.63 9.76 -17.52
N ALA A 217 -17.45 10.34 -17.27
CA ALA A 217 -16.27 9.56 -16.92
C ALA A 217 -16.44 8.83 -15.57
N TRP A 218 -17.14 9.43 -14.61
CA TRP A 218 -17.47 8.75 -13.36
C TRP A 218 -18.37 7.52 -13.60
N HIS A 219 -19.36 7.62 -14.48
CA HIS A 219 -20.22 6.49 -14.85
C HIS A 219 -19.41 5.38 -15.55
N GLU A 220 -18.54 5.74 -16.49
CA GLU A 220 -17.66 4.79 -17.18
C GLU A 220 -16.74 4.04 -16.19
N GLN A 221 -16.17 4.74 -15.21
CA GLN A 221 -15.35 4.09 -14.17
C GLN A 221 -16.16 3.13 -13.29
N LEU A 222 -17.43 3.44 -13.02
CA LEU A 222 -18.32 2.54 -12.29
C LEU A 222 -18.66 1.28 -13.10
N GLU A 223 -18.93 1.41 -14.39
CA GLU A 223 -19.18 0.27 -15.27
C GLU A 223 -17.95 -0.64 -15.38
N LYS A 224 -16.76 -0.04 -15.52
CA LYS A 224 -15.49 -0.78 -15.48
C LYS A 224 -15.29 -1.51 -14.16
N LEU A 225 -15.56 -0.84 -13.03
CA LEU A 225 -15.45 -1.48 -11.72
C LEU A 225 -16.42 -2.66 -11.61
N GLN A 226 -17.69 -2.48 -11.99
CA GLN A 226 -18.69 -3.53 -11.94
C GLN A 226 -18.29 -4.75 -12.78
N THR A 227 -17.85 -4.51 -14.01
CA THR A 227 -17.31 -5.52 -14.92
C THR A 227 -16.17 -6.32 -14.27
N VAL A 228 -15.19 -5.63 -13.67
CA VAL A 228 -14.03 -6.27 -13.02
C VAL A 228 -14.48 -7.12 -11.84
N LEU A 229 -15.45 -6.67 -11.04
CA LEU A 229 -15.98 -7.40 -9.89
C LEU A 229 -16.85 -8.61 -10.27
N GLU A 230 -17.54 -8.54 -11.40
CA GLU A 230 -18.34 -9.64 -11.96
C GLU A 230 -17.49 -10.67 -12.71
N GLY A 231 -16.22 -10.37 -12.98
CA GLY A 231 -15.31 -11.25 -13.72
C GLY A 231 -15.60 -11.30 -15.22
N ILE A 232 -16.35 -10.33 -15.75
CA ILE A 232 -16.63 -10.23 -17.18
C ILE A 232 -15.39 -9.66 -17.85
N ARG A 233 -14.77 -10.41 -18.78
CA ARG A 233 -13.71 -9.84 -19.62
C ARG A 233 -14.35 -8.87 -20.60
N LEU A 234 -14.01 -7.57 -20.52
CA LEU A 234 -14.24 -6.65 -21.64
C LEU A 234 -13.45 -7.19 -22.83
N ILE A 235 -14.17 -7.67 -23.84
CA ILE A 235 -13.57 -7.94 -25.14
C ILE A 235 -13.20 -6.58 -25.71
N THR A 236 -11.98 -6.11 -25.40
CA THR A 236 -11.43 -4.94 -26.08
C THR A 236 -11.19 -5.35 -27.53
N GLN A 237 -12.08 -4.95 -28.43
CA GLN A 237 -11.79 -4.90 -29.85
C GLN A 237 -10.60 -3.95 -30.04
N ARG A 238 -9.40 -4.50 -30.19
CA ARG A 238 -8.29 -3.80 -30.84
C ARG A 238 -8.55 -3.88 -32.34
N LEU A 239 -8.89 -2.73 -32.94
CA LEU A 239 -8.57 -2.43 -34.33
C LEU A 239 -7.21 -1.75 -34.38
#